data_AF-A0A1Y6BNV0-F1
#
_entry.id   AF-A0A1Y6BNV0-F1
#
_cell.length_a   1.000
_cell.length_b   1.000
_cell.length_c   1.000
_cell.angle_alpha   90.00
_cell.angle_beta   90.00
_cell.angle_gamma   90.00
#
_symmetry.space_group_name_H-M   'P 1'
#
loop_
_entity.id
_entity.type
_entity.pdbx_description
1 polymer ?
#
loop_
_entity_poly.entity_id
_entity_poly.type
_entity_poly.pdbx_seq_one_letter_code
_entity_poly.pdbx_strand_id
1 'polypeptide(L)'
;MLAGWQKQIAILGLVLGFCGLSGDELRLSQNARLDHLVHLAKERCEKAPQETPLIYDDDYTWSYQYKDIPELFRKLYRSGKRLGKALYFDSNRGSFMLPIGKNGEAIAVPERFLKALIAHVEKALAKGYADYIFLADFGHGHFHIPKDVFDRRLSALEGHEAYDAAVFDLIVNEPGVKILYHSAEMFLFFGAEKDFRSLSGPEQFRNLNRNLVGGFDQGKELSLADRGREPVSQLPGFAKVAQDLDLSASVNGCLPFEARGRRFYFDISRFSPGLSPDSFASQ
;
A
#
# COMPACT_ATOMS: atom_id res chain seq x y z
N MET A 1 48.49 38.17 -37.40
CA MET A 1 48.98 37.47 -36.19
C MET A 1 47.78 37.14 -35.32
N LEU A 2 47.57 35.84 -35.05
CA LEU A 2 46.81 35.22 -33.95
C LEU A 2 45.30 35.58 -33.87
N ALA A 3 44.34 34.80 -34.38
CA ALA A 3 43.89 33.45 -33.99
C ALA A 3 43.48 33.34 -32.51
N GLY A 4 42.18 33.09 -32.24
CA GLY A 4 41.61 33.20 -30.89
C GLY A 4 40.18 32.67 -30.67
N TRP A 5 39.90 31.42 -31.08
CA TRP A 5 38.95 30.48 -30.44
C TRP A 5 37.45 30.85 -30.33
N GLN A 6 36.68 30.49 -31.37
CA GLN A 6 35.26 30.16 -31.24
C GLN A 6 35.12 28.70 -30.79
N LYS A 7 34.59 28.48 -29.58
CA LYS A 7 34.18 27.14 -29.12
C LYS A 7 32.87 26.76 -29.82
N GLN A 8 32.97 25.88 -30.81
CA GLN A 8 31.83 25.11 -31.31
C GLN A 8 31.44 24.09 -30.24
N ILE A 9 30.24 24.23 -29.66
CA ILE A 9 29.60 23.15 -28.91
C ILE A 9 29.02 22.20 -29.96
N ALA A 10 29.75 21.12 -30.24
CA ALA A 10 29.22 19.98 -30.96
C ALA A 10 28.20 19.29 -30.05
N ILE A 11 26.91 19.54 -30.30
CA ILE A 11 25.83 18.69 -29.80
C ILE A 11 25.93 17.39 -30.59
N LEU A 12 26.61 16.39 -30.03
CA LEU A 12 26.42 15.00 -30.44
C LEU A 12 24.95 14.66 -30.18
N GLY A 13 24.14 14.70 -31.23
CA GLY A 13 22.86 14.03 -31.27
C GLY A 13 23.12 12.53 -31.22
N LEU A 14 23.22 11.98 -30.01
CA LEU A 14 23.03 10.56 -29.79
C LEU A 14 21.56 10.29 -30.10
N VAL A 15 21.28 9.89 -31.34
CA VAL A 15 20.04 9.20 -31.70
C VAL A 15 20.11 7.85 -30.99
N LEU A 16 19.73 7.83 -29.71
CA LEU A 16 19.28 6.60 -29.09
C LEU A 16 18.02 6.21 -29.85
N GLY A 17 18.18 5.25 -30.76
CA GLY A 17 17.07 4.53 -31.34
C GLY A 17 16.24 3.98 -30.20
N PHE A 18 15.16 4.68 -29.86
CA PHE A 18 14.07 4.11 -29.11
C PHE A 18 13.47 3.02 -29.99
N CYS A 19 14.03 1.81 -29.92
CA CYS A 19 13.28 0.61 -30.19
C CYS A 19 12.16 0.60 -29.15
N GLY A 20 11.03 1.21 -29.51
CA GLY A 20 9.84 1.25 -28.68
C GLY A 20 9.40 -0.18 -28.45
N LEU A 21 9.60 -0.68 -27.23
CA LEU A 21 9.02 -1.94 -26.81
C LEU A 21 7.52 -1.86 -27.06
N SER A 22 6.98 -2.89 -27.69
CA SER A 22 5.54 -3.05 -27.88
C SER A 22 4.83 -3.09 -26.52
N GLY A 23 3.53 -2.77 -26.51
CA GLY A 23 2.73 -2.81 -25.27
C GLY A 23 2.77 -4.18 -24.58
N ASP A 24 2.96 -5.26 -25.33
CA ASP A 24 3.05 -6.62 -24.81
C ASP A 24 4.42 -6.94 -24.20
N GLU A 25 5.52 -6.43 -24.76
CA GLU A 25 6.87 -6.55 -24.16
C GLU A 25 6.98 -5.77 -22.84
N LEU A 26 6.36 -4.58 -22.78
CA LEU A 26 6.24 -3.80 -21.53
C LEU A 26 5.42 -4.55 -20.46
N ARG A 27 4.36 -5.27 -20.87
CA ARG A 27 3.54 -6.07 -19.96
C ARG A 27 4.27 -7.31 -19.46
N LEU A 28 4.96 -8.02 -20.36
CA LEU A 28 5.76 -9.19 -20.02
C LEU A 28 6.88 -8.81 -19.05
N SER A 29 7.54 -7.68 -19.27
CA SER A 29 8.59 -7.19 -18.36
C SER A 29 8.05 -6.80 -16.98
N GLN A 30 6.85 -6.20 -16.90
CA GLN A 30 6.22 -5.89 -15.61
C GLN A 30 5.84 -7.14 -14.82
N ASN A 31 5.23 -8.14 -15.47
CA ASN A 31 4.83 -9.38 -14.81
C ASN A 31 6.05 -10.16 -14.30
N ALA A 32 7.07 -10.35 -15.14
CA ALA A 32 8.31 -11.03 -14.73
C ALA A 32 8.99 -10.33 -13.54
N ARG A 33 8.96 -9.00 -13.51
CA ARG A 33 9.47 -8.24 -12.38
C ARG A 33 8.64 -8.45 -11.10
N LEU A 34 7.31 -8.44 -11.19
CA LEU A 34 6.45 -8.73 -10.03
C LEU A 34 6.60 -10.18 -9.53
N ASP A 35 6.80 -11.13 -10.45
CA ASP A 35 7.13 -12.52 -10.12
C ASP A 35 8.44 -12.60 -9.34
N HIS A 36 9.47 -11.87 -9.80
CA HIS A 36 10.74 -11.78 -9.09
C HIS A 36 10.58 -11.18 -7.68
N LEU A 37 9.81 -10.10 -7.53
CA LEU A 37 9.55 -9.49 -6.22
C LEU A 37 8.82 -10.45 -5.26
N VAL A 38 7.82 -11.18 -5.74
CA VAL A 38 7.14 -12.19 -4.91
C VAL A 38 8.05 -13.38 -4.60
N HIS A 39 8.93 -13.78 -5.52
CA HIS A 39 9.94 -14.80 -5.23
C HIS A 39 10.88 -14.37 -4.09
N LEU A 40 11.43 -13.15 -4.15
CA LEU A 40 12.24 -12.58 -3.07
C LEU A 40 11.48 -12.50 -1.74
N ALA A 41 10.17 -12.22 -1.79
CA ALA A 41 9.35 -12.22 -0.58
C ALA A 41 9.34 -13.60 0.10
N LYS A 42 9.36 -14.72 -0.63
CA LYS A 42 9.40 -16.07 -0.03
C LYS A 42 10.66 -16.31 0.80
N GLU A 43 11.78 -15.71 0.40
CA GLU A 43 13.06 -15.83 1.09
C GLU A 43 13.15 -14.95 2.34
N ARG A 44 12.31 -13.92 2.44
CA ARG A 44 12.38 -12.89 3.48
C ARG A 44 11.22 -12.93 4.47
N CYS A 45 10.04 -13.29 4.00
CA CYS A 45 8.81 -13.22 4.77
C CYS A 45 8.76 -14.39 5.75
N GLU A 46 9.37 -14.24 6.91
CA GLU A 46 9.24 -15.21 7.99
C GLU A 46 8.18 -14.77 9.00
N LYS A 47 7.62 -15.74 9.73
CA LYS A 47 6.72 -15.43 10.84
C LYS A 47 7.50 -14.64 11.89
N ALA A 48 7.05 -13.43 12.20
CA ALA A 48 7.70 -12.57 13.17
C ALA A 48 7.89 -13.30 14.51
N PRO A 49 9.11 -13.33 15.08
CA PRO A 49 9.34 -13.81 16.44
C PRO A 49 8.48 -13.08 17.46
N GLN A 50 8.20 -13.71 18.60
CA GLN A 50 7.36 -13.12 19.66
C GLN A 50 7.90 -11.78 20.18
N GLU A 51 9.21 -11.59 20.18
CA GLU A 51 9.90 -10.37 20.64
C GLU A 51 10.06 -9.29 19.56
N THR A 52 9.41 -9.46 18.40
CA THR A 52 9.52 -8.48 17.31
C THR A 52 8.98 -7.12 17.76
N PRO A 53 9.77 -6.03 17.68
CA PRO A 53 9.27 -4.70 17.94
C PRO A 53 8.11 -4.38 17.01
N LEU A 54 6.97 -3.97 17.57
CA LEU A 54 5.78 -3.65 16.80
C LEU A 54 5.62 -2.14 16.63
N ILE A 55 4.96 -1.78 15.54
CA ILE A 55 4.37 -0.45 15.39
C ILE A 55 3.14 -0.39 16.29
N TYR A 56 3.05 0.68 17.08
CA TYR A 56 1.89 0.99 17.93
C TYR A 56 1.23 2.30 17.50
N ASP A 57 0.09 2.61 18.09
CA ASP A 57 -0.64 3.85 17.85
C ASP A 57 0.13 5.11 18.25
N ASP A 58 1.04 5.04 19.21
CA ASP A 58 1.90 6.16 19.65
C ASP A 58 3.13 6.40 18.76
N ASP A 59 3.41 5.48 17.82
CA ASP A 59 4.45 5.67 16.80
C ASP A 59 4.07 6.72 15.75
N TYR A 60 2.80 7.08 15.70
CA TYR A 60 2.26 8.14 14.87
C TYR A 60 1.28 8.99 15.67
N THR A 61 1.12 10.24 15.28
CA THR A 61 0.09 11.13 15.83
C THR A 61 -0.81 11.54 14.69
N TRP A 62 -2.07 11.81 14.97
CA TRP A 62 -2.88 12.55 14.01
C TRP A 62 -2.22 13.89 13.72
N SER A 63 -2.54 14.46 12.57
CA SER A 63 -2.30 15.87 12.30
C SER A 63 -0.85 16.26 11.94
N TYR A 64 -0.19 15.52 11.05
CA TYR A 64 1.14 15.88 10.55
C TYR A 64 1.12 17.02 9.51
N GLN A 65 2.12 17.89 9.49
CA GLN A 65 2.36 18.76 8.34
C GLN A 65 3.07 17.98 7.23
N TYR A 66 2.80 18.31 5.97
CA TYR A 66 3.41 17.66 4.81
C TYR A 66 4.96 17.60 4.89
N LYS A 67 5.58 18.68 5.38
CA LYS A 67 7.04 18.78 5.55
C LYS A 67 7.65 17.81 6.58
N ASP A 68 6.85 17.29 7.51
CA ASP A 68 7.33 16.45 8.62
C ASP A 68 7.30 14.95 8.24
N ILE A 69 6.47 14.60 7.25
CA ILE A 69 6.26 13.23 6.76
C ILE A 69 7.56 12.51 6.34
N PRO A 70 8.51 13.15 5.62
CA PRO A 70 9.76 12.51 5.26
C PRO A 70 10.62 12.08 6.45
N GLU A 71 10.65 12.86 7.53
CA GLU A 71 11.40 12.53 8.75
C GLU A 71 10.74 11.37 9.50
N LEU A 72 9.42 11.47 9.66
CA LEU A 72 8.63 10.43 10.31
C LEU A 72 8.77 9.07 9.61
N PHE A 73 8.64 9.05 8.29
CA PHE A 73 8.86 7.82 7.51
C PHE A 73 10.26 7.26 7.73
N ARG A 74 11.30 8.10 7.69
CA ARG A 74 12.68 7.65 7.90
C ARG A 74 12.88 7.05 9.29
N LYS A 75 12.32 7.67 10.32
CA LYS A 75 12.33 7.15 11.70
C LYS A 75 11.66 5.78 11.76
N LEU A 76 10.41 5.66 11.27
CA LEU A 76 9.64 4.43 11.34
C LEU A 76 10.27 3.31 10.52
N TYR A 77 10.63 3.59 9.27
CA TYR A 77 11.25 2.61 8.39
C TYR A 77 12.51 2.02 9.03
N ARG A 78 13.39 2.86 9.59
CA ARG A 78 14.68 2.46 10.19
C ARG A 78 14.55 1.85 11.57
N SER A 79 13.43 2.03 12.27
CA SER A 79 13.21 1.46 13.60
C SER A 79 13.25 -0.06 13.62
N GLY A 80 13.00 -0.70 12.46
CA GLY A 80 12.88 -2.15 12.35
C GLY A 80 11.57 -2.70 12.92
N LYS A 81 10.69 -1.83 13.43
CA LYS A 81 9.34 -2.20 13.88
C LYS A 81 8.52 -2.77 12.73
N ARG A 82 7.66 -3.74 13.03
CA ARG A 82 6.81 -4.46 12.06
C ARG A 82 5.33 -4.23 12.37
N LEU A 83 4.46 -4.48 11.41
CA LEU A 83 3.03 -4.59 11.72
C LEU A 83 2.77 -5.84 12.56
N GLY A 84 1.90 -5.72 13.56
CA GLY A 84 1.43 -6.85 14.34
C GLY A 84 0.71 -7.86 13.46
N LYS A 85 1.02 -9.15 13.64
CA LYS A 85 0.40 -10.26 12.88
C LYS A 85 0.50 -10.08 11.35
N ALA A 86 1.65 -9.59 10.88
CA ALA A 86 1.92 -9.40 9.46
C ALA A 86 1.85 -10.72 8.67
N LEU A 87 1.62 -10.59 7.37
CA LEU A 87 1.82 -11.65 6.37
C LEU A 87 3.20 -12.31 6.54
N TYR A 88 3.23 -13.63 6.42
CA TYR A 88 4.47 -14.42 6.40
C TYR A 88 4.39 -15.53 5.35
N PHE A 89 5.52 -16.10 4.96
CA PHE A 89 5.60 -17.29 4.13
C PHE A 89 5.77 -18.52 5.03
N ASP A 90 4.87 -19.51 4.87
CA ASP A 90 4.98 -20.80 5.54
C ASP A 90 5.65 -21.79 4.59
N SER A 91 6.92 -22.11 4.85
CA SER A 91 7.72 -23.00 4.01
C SER A 91 7.20 -24.44 3.98
N ASN A 92 6.53 -24.90 5.05
CA ASN A 92 5.94 -26.23 5.10
C ASN A 92 4.70 -26.33 4.21
N ARG A 93 3.93 -25.24 4.12
CA ARG A 93 2.75 -25.15 3.26
C ARG A 93 3.06 -24.66 1.84
N GLY A 94 4.24 -24.08 1.64
CA GLY A 94 4.63 -23.45 0.37
C GLY A 94 3.79 -22.24 0.01
N SER A 95 3.19 -21.55 1.00
CA SER A 95 2.21 -20.50 0.78
C SER A 95 2.43 -19.29 1.68
N PHE A 96 2.06 -18.10 1.19
CA PHE A 96 1.92 -16.93 2.04
C PHE A 96 0.68 -17.08 2.93
N MET A 97 0.81 -16.74 4.20
CA MET A 97 -0.22 -16.86 5.21
C MET A 97 -0.49 -15.49 5.82
N LEU A 98 -1.74 -15.03 5.78
CA LEU A 98 -2.18 -13.81 6.46
C LEU A 98 -2.95 -14.23 7.72
N PRO A 99 -2.43 -13.91 8.92
CA PRO A 99 -3.21 -14.07 10.14
C PRO A 99 -4.50 -13.27 10.07
N ILE A 100 -5.61 -13.93 10.39
CA ILE A 100 -6.94 -13.30 10.42
C ILE A 100 -7.63 -13.40 11.77
N GLY A 101 -7.28 -14.38 12.59
CA GLY A 101 -7.90 -14.57 13.90
C GLY A 101 -7.11 -13.98 15.04
N LYS A 102 -7.75 -13.90 16.21
CA LYS A 102 -7.03 -13.76 17.49
C LYS A 102 -6.34 -15.05 17.90
N ASN A 103 -6.88 -16.21 17.49
CA ASN A 103 -6.46 -17.54 17.91
C ASN A 103 -5.49 -18.22 16.93
N GLY A 104 -4.69 -17.44 16.19
CA GLY A 104 -3.70 -17.97 15.26
C GLY A 104 -4.24 -18.48 13.92
N GLU A 105 -5.53 -18.28 13.64
CA GLU A 105 -6.11 -18.55 12.32
C GLU A 105 -5.43 -17.69 11.26
N ALA A 106 -5.08 -18.32 10.14
CA ALA A 106 -4.47 -17.66 9.00
C ALA A 106 -5.01 -18.26 7.70
N ILE A 107 -5.16 -17.41 6.69
CA ILE A 107 -5.57 -17.82 5.34
C ILE A 107 -4.39 -17.81 4.39
N ALA A 108 -4.43 -18.69 3.39
CA ALA A 108 -3.46 -18.67 2.31
C ALA A 108 -3.72 -17.47 1.40
N VAL A 109 -2.70 -16.64 1.18
CA VAL A 109 -2.77 -15.49 0.27
C VAL A 109 -2.12 -15.90 -1.06
N PRO A 110 -2.86 -15.84 -2.16
CA PRO A 110 -2.32 -16.21 -3.46
C PRO A 110 -1.38 -15.13 -3.98
N GLU A 111 -0.36 -15.55 -4.72
CA GLU A 111 0.64 -14.62 -5.27
C GLU A 111 0.03 -13.53 -6.16
N ARG A 112 -1.05 -13.81 -6.90
CA ARG A 112 -1.72 -12.80 -7.74
C ARG A 112 -2.16 -11.58 -6.93
N PHE A 113 -2.62 -11.81 -5.69
CA PHE A 113 -3.07 -10.76 -4.79
C PHE A 113 -1.89 -9.92 -4.33
N LEU A 114 -0.77 -10.56 -3.96
CA LEU A 114 0.46 -9.88 -3.57
C LEU A 114 1.07 -9.06 -4.71
N LYS A 115 1.09 -9.61 -5.94
CA LYS A 115 1.55 -8.90 -7.14
C LYS A 115 0.72 -7.63 -7.39
N ALA A 116 -0.60 -7.72 -7.22
CA ALA A 116 -1.49 -6.57 -7.33
C ALA A 116 -1.19 -5.51 -6.26
N LEU A 117 -1.06 -5.91 -4.98
CA LEU A 117 -0.72 -4.97 -3.91
C LEU A 117 0.62 -4.26 -4.14
N ILE A 118 1.67 -5.01 -4.49
CA ILE A 118 2.98 -4.43 -4.82
C ILE A 118 2.85 -3.43 -5.99
N ALA A 119 2.10 -3.81 -7.03
CA ALA A 119 1.86 -2.92 -8.16
C ALA A 119 1.06 -1.66 -7.79
N HIS A 120 0.10 -1.74 -6.86
CA HIS A 120 -0.63 -0.58 -6.34
C HIS A 120 0.32 0.38 -5.63
N VAL A 121 1.15 -0.14 -4.71
CA VAL A 121 2.16 0.62 -3.97
C VAL A 121 3.09 1.37 -4.93
N GLU A 122 3.70 0.67 -5.89
CA GLU A 122 4.65 1.28 -6.81
C GLU A 122 3.99 2.31 -7.74
N LYS A 123 2.75 2.06 -8.18
CA LYS A 123 2.00 3.03 -8.99
C LYS A 123 1.62 4.27 -8.21
N ALA A 124 1.19 4.11 -6.95
CA ALA A 124 0.86 5.25 -6.09
C ALA A 124 2.09 6.15 -5.91
N LEU A 125 3.26 5.56 -5.67
CA LEU A 125 4.53 6.27 -5.55
C LEU A 125 4.98 6.91 -6.87
N ALA A 126 4.90 6.18 -7.98
CA ALA A 126 5.32 6.67 -9.30
C ALA A 126 4.45 7.83 -9.80
N LYS A 127 3.15 7.83 -9.46
CA LYS A 127 2.21 8.91 -9.81
C LYS A 127 2.22 10.08 -8.81
N GLY A 128 2.96 9.98 -7.72
CA GLY A 128 2.95 10.97 -6.63
C GLY A 128 1.64 11.00 -5.84
N TYR A 129 0.83 9.94 -5.90
CA TYR A 129 -0.37 9.74 -5.07
C TYR A 129 -0.06 9.12 -3.70
N ALA A 130 1.16 8.60 -3.53
CA ALA A 130 1.85 8.32 -2.27
C ALA A 130 3.26 8.91 -2.33
N ASP A 131 3.82 9.36 -1.21
CA ASP A 131 5.26 9.59 -1.08
C ASP A 131 5.92 8.44 -0.31
N TYR A 132 5.17 7.84 0.62
CA TYR A 132 5.64 6.83 1.55
C TYR A 132 4.56 5.80 1.88
N ILE A 133 4.98 4.62 2.32
CA ILE A 133 4.09 3.49 2.65
C ILE A 133 4.09 3.31 4.16
N PHE A 134 3.09 3.86 4.84
CA PHE A 134 2.84 3.78 6.28
C PHE A 134 1.55 4.54 6.60
N LEU A 135 0.99 4.33 7.80
CA LEU A 135 -0.37 4.76 8.13
C LEU A 135 -0.66 6.25 7.85
N ALA A 136 0.28 7.15 8.12
CA ALA A 136 0.04 8.58 7.91
C ALA A 136 -0.06 8.99 6.43
N ASP A 137 0.44 8.17 5.51
CA ASP A 137 0.38 8.40 4.08
C ASP A 137 -0.39 7.29 3.36
N PHE A 138 0.26 6.38 2.63
CA PHE A 138 -0.41 5.26 1.93
C PHE A 138 -0.28 3.97 2.75
N GLY A 139 -1.00 3.91 3.87
CA GLY A 139 -0.86 2.82 4.84
C GLY A 139 -2.15 2.11 5.25
N HIS A 140 -3.30 2.52 4.73
CA HIS A 140 -4.60 1.96 5.08
C HIS A 140 -5.48 1.80 3.85
N GLY A 141 -6.27 0.73 3.80
CA GLY A 141 -7.24 0.51 2.74
C GLY A 141 -8.43 -0.34 3.15
N HIS A 142 -9.59 -0.01 2.57
CA HIS A 142 -10.87 -0.65 2.83
C HIS A 142 -11.29 -1.53 1.66
N PHE A 143 -11.61 -2.80 1.93
CA PHE A 143 -12.07 -3.70 0.88
C PHE A 143 -13.52 -3.44 0.47
N HIS A 144 -13.75 -3.59 -0.83
CA HIS A 144 -15.04 -3.41 -1.49
C HIS A 144 -15.30 -4.61 -2.39
N ILE A 145 -16.40 -5.32 -2.10
CA ILE A 145 -16.77 -6.56 -2.77
C ILE A 145 -17.93 -6.27 -3.73
N PRO A 146 -17.93 -6.76 -4.99
CA PRO A 146 -19.08 -6.60 -5.87
C PRO A 146 -20.37 -7.01 -5.15
N LYS A 147 -21.39 -6.16 -5.19
CA LYS A 147 -22.58 -6.31 -4.35
C LYS A 147 -23.28 -7.66 -4.58
N ASP A 148 -23.33 -8.11 -5.83
CA ASP A 148 -23.94 -9.39 -6.20
C ASP A 148 -23.15 -10.59 -5.62
N VAL A 149 -21.82 -10.49 -5.55
CA VAL A 149 -20.97 -11.52 -4.92
C VAL A 149 -21.16 -11.51 -3.41
N PHE A 150 -21.19 -10.32 -2.79
CA PHE A 150 -21.42 -10.16 -1.36
C PHE A 150 -22.77 -10.75 -0.94
N ASP A 151 -23.85 -10.34 -1.61
CA ASP A 151 -25.21 -10.77 -1.31
C ASP A 151 -25.35 -12.31 -1.43
N ARG A 152 -24.69 -12.93 -2.41
CA ARG A 152 -24.72 -14.39 -2.61
C ARG A 152 -23.86 -15.19 -1.63
N ARG A 153 -22.70 -14.67 -1.20
CA ARG A 153 -21.68 -15.46 -0.49
C ARG A 153 -21.53 -15.13 0.99
N LEU A 154 -21.84 -13.90 1.39
CA LEU A 154 -21.48 -13.38 2.72
C LEU A 154 -22.68 -12.89 3.54
N SER A 155 -23.74 -12.39 2.90
CA SER A 155 -24.88 -11.79 3.61
C SER A 155 -25.48 -12.71 4.68
N ALA A 156 -25.59 -14.01 4.40
CA ALA A 156 -26.10 -15.01 5.34
C ALA A 156 -25.14 -15.34 6.49
N LEU A 157 -23.88 -14.92 6.41
CA LEU A 157 -22.87 -15.15 7.43
C LEU A 157 -22.68 -13.93 8.33
N GLU A 158 -23.33 -12.79 8.07
CA GLU A 158 -23.20 -11.59 8.90
C GLU A 158 -23.56 -11.90 10.36
N GLY A 159 -22.66 -11.56 11.29
CA GLY A 159 -22.82 -11.85 12.72
C GLY A 159 -22.40 -13.26 13.16
N HIS A 160 -22.00 -14.14 12.25
CA HIS A 160 -21.45 -15.45 12.59
C HIS A 160 -19.93 -15.41 12.80
N GLU A 161 -19.41 -16.30 13.66
CA GLU A 161 -17.97 -16.43 13.94
C GLU A 161 -17.13 -16.67 12.68
N ALA A 162 -17.67 -17.41 11.72
CA ALA A 162 -17.01 -17.71 10.45
C ALA A 162 -16.96 -16.52 9.46
N TYR A 163 -17.65 -15.42 9.74
CA TYR A 163 -17.79 -14.29 8.83
C TYR A 163 -16.43 -13.72 8.40
N ASP A 164 -15.56 -13.45 9.37
CA ASP A 164 -14.25 -12.84 9.13
C ASP A 164 -13.37 -13.69 8.22
N ALA A 165 -13.35 -15.01 8.44
CA ALA A 165 -12.57 -15.93 7.61
C ALA A 165 -13.14 -16.03 6.20
N ALA A 166 -14.48 -16.11 6.07
CA ALA A 166 -15.15 -16.15 4.78
C ALA A 166 -14.94 -14.86 3.98
N VAL A 167 -14.97 -13.69 4.64
CA VAL A 167 -14.69 -12.39 4.00
C VAL A 167 -13.27 -12.35 3.48
N PHE A 168 -12.27 -12.71 4.28
CA PHE A 168 -10.87 -12.66 3.85
C PHE A 168 -10.54 -13.70 2.77
N ASP A 169 -11.08 -14.91 2.87
CA ASP A 169 -10.97 -15.90 1.81
C ASP A 169 -11.54 -15.35 0.49
N LEU A 170 -12.72 -14.71 0.55
CA LEU A 170 -13.32 -14.07 -0.62
C LEU A 170 -12.45 -12.93 -1.15
N ILE A 171 -11.98 -12.02 -0.30
CA ILE A 171 -11.15 -10.86 -0.67
C ILE A 171 -9.92 -11.29 -1.46
N VAL A 172 -9.17 -12.27 -0.95
CA VAL A 172 -7.93 -12.68 -1.59
C VAL A 172 -8.18 -13.51 -2.84
N ASN A 173 -9.37 -14.10 -2.96
CA ASN A 173 -9.69 -14.99 -4.06
C ASN A 173 -10.50 -14.41 -5.21
N GLU A 174 -11.33 -13.41 -4.97
CA GLU A 174 -12.26 -12.84 -5.94
C GLU A 174 -11.62 -11.71 -6.77
N PRO A 175 -11.39 -11.88 -8.09
CA PRO A 175 -10.76 -10.87 -8.93
C PRO A 175 -11.53 -9.54 -8.99
N GLY A 176 -12.86 -9.60 -8.84
CA GLY A 176 -13.73 -8.42 -8.85
C GLY A 176 -13.60 -7.52 -7.63
N VAL A 177 -12.93 -7.97 -6.56
CA VAL A 177 -12.72 -7.15 -5.35
C VAL A 177 -11.87 -5.93 -5.66
N LYS A 178 -12.21 -4.83 -4.99
CA LYS A 178 -11.46 -3.58 -5.00
C LYS A 178 -10.98 -3.24 -3.59
N ILE A 179 -9.94 -2.44 -3.52
CA ILE A 179 -9.46 -1.83 -2.28
C ILE A 179 -9.42 -0.32 -2.47
N LEU A 180 -10.05 0.40 -1.55
CA LEU A 180 -10.06 1.86 -1.52
C LEU A 180 -9.03 2.32 -0.50
N TYR A 181 -7.96 2.95 -0.97
CA TYR A 181 -6.93 3.55 -0.12
C TYR A 181 -7.24 5.02 0.13
N HIS A 182 -6.98 5.45 1.35
CA HIS A 182 -6.91 6.86 1.71
C HIS A 182 -5.45 7.24 1.89
N SER A 183 -4.86 7.92 0.89
CA SER A 183 -3.52 8.48 1.08
C SER A 183 -3.58 9.79 1.87
N ALA A 184 -2.46 10.19 2.46
CA ALA A 184 -2.36 11.41 3.24
C ALA A 184 -3.44 11.54 4.34
N GLU A 185 -3.90 10.41 4.91
CA GLU A 185 -5.06 10.37 5.80
C GLU A 185 -4.83 11.14 7.10
N MET A 186 -3.61 11.08 7.62
CA MET A 186 -3.25 11.73 8.89
C MET A 186 -2.60 13.10 8.69
N PHE A 187 -2.61 13.64 7.46
CA PHE A 187 -2.09 14.99 7.23
C PHE A 187 -3.09 16.01 7.77
N LEU A 188 -2.60 17.05 8.44
CA LEU A 188 -3.35 18.28 8.69
C LEU A 188 -3.59 18.99 7.36
N PHE A 189 -4.57 18.53 6.60
CA PHE A 189 -5.24 19.40 5.66
C PHE A 189 -6.26 20.28 6.40
N PHE A 190 -6.82 19.75 7.51
CA PHE A 190 -7.94 20.32 8.24
C PHE A 190 -7.54 20.61 9.70
N GLY A 191 -7.00 21.79 9.95
CA GLY A 191 -7.25 22.44 11.25
C GLY A 191 -8.66 23.04 11.22
N ALA A 192 -9.28 23.26 12.38
CA ALA A 192 -10.64 23.82 12.51
C ALA A 192 -10.88 25.15 11.76
N GLU A 193 -9.82 25.80 11.26
CA GLU A 193 -9.86 27.09 10.54
C GLU A 193 -9.24 27.07 9.13
N LYS A 194 -8.71 25.95 8.61
CA LYS A 194 -8.01 25.97 7.30
C LYS A 194 -8.95 25.66 6.14
N ASP A 195 -9.20 26.70 5.33
CA ASP A 195 -9.83 26.59 4.01
C ASP A 195 -8.91 25.80 3.06
N PHE A 196 -9.39 24.71 2.46
CA PHE A 196 -8.66 23.95 1.44
C PHE A 196 -8.16 24.82 0.27
N ARG A 197 -8.76 26.00 0.05
CA ARG A 197 -8.31 26.99 -0.95
C ARG A 197 -6.96 27.60 -0.62
N SER A 198 -6.48 27.49 0.63
CA SER A 198 -5.13 27.92 1.02
C SER A 198 -4.05 26.88 0.69
N LEU A 199 -4.42 25.63 0.37
CA LEU A 199 -3.45 24.63 -0.08
C LEU A 199 -2.92 25.00 -1.47
N SER A 200 -1.62 24.84 -1.68
CA SER A 200 -0.99 25.09 -2.97
C SER A 200 0.08 24.04 -3.27
N GLY A 201 0.40 23.89 -4.55
CA GLY A 201 1.48 23.02 -5.00
C GLY A 201 1.26 21.53 -4.62
N PRO A 202 2.28 20.84 -4.09
CA PRO A 202 2.20 19.42 -3.76
C PRO A 202 1.04 19.08 -2.80
N GLU A 203 0.82 19.87 -1.75
CA GLU A 203 -0.22 19.57 -0.74
C GLU A 203 -1.63 19.53 -1.35
N GLN A 204 -1.93 20.48 -2.24
CA GLN A 204 -3.21 20.50 -2.94
C GLN A 204 -3.34 19.29 -3.88
N PHE A 205 -2.27 18.94 -4.59
CA PHE A 205 -2.27 17.74 -5.43
C PHE A 205 -2.50 16.46 -4.61
N ARG A 206 -1.80 16.30 -3.48
CA ARG A 206 -1.99 15.15 -2.57
C ARG A 206 -3.45 15.03 -2.14
N ASN A 207 -4.03 16.12 -1.64
CA ASN A 207 -5.41 16.12 -1.14
C ASN A 207 -6.43 15.76 -2.23
N LEU A 208 -6.28 16.30 -3.44
CA LEU A 208 -7.22 16.03 -4.55
C LEU A 208 -7.09 14.62 -5.14
N ASN A 209 -6.02 13.90 -4.84
CA ASN A 209 -5.73 12.58 -5.39
C ASN A 209 -5.65 11.49 -4.30
N ARG A 210 -6.26 11.75 -3.14
CA ARG A 210 -6.13 10.89 -1.95
C ARG A 210 -6.98 9.62 -1.95
N ASN A 211 -8.01 9.56 -2.79
CA ASN A 211 -8.95 8.44 -2.85
C ASN A 211 -8.60 7.50 -4.02
N LEU A 212 -7.82 6.46 -3.73
CA LEU A 212 -7.28 5.56 -4.75
C LEU A 212 -7.98 4.22 -4.74
N VAL A 213 -8.40 3.72 -5.90
CA VAL A 213 -9.01 2.40 -6.05
C VAL A 213 -8.03 1.45 -6.71
N GLY A 214 -7.61 0.43 -5.98
CA GLY A 214 -6.83 -0.70 -6.48
C GLY A 214 -7.74 -1.85 -6.90
N GLY A 215 -7.41 -2.52 -8.00
CA GLY A 215 -8.13 -3.70 -8.47
C GLY A 215 -7.25 -4.96 -8.46
N PHE A 216 -7.84 -6.10 -8.08
CA PHE A 216 -7.13 -7.38 -8.04
C PHE A 216 -7.22 -8.20 -9.33
N ASP A 217 -8.04 -7.79 -10.30
CA ASP A 217 -8.04 -8.35 -11.65
C ASP A 217 -6.77 -7.93 -12.40
N GLN A 218 -5.83 -8.87 -12.50
CA GLN A 218 -4.50 -8.71 -13.12
C GLN A 218 -3.58 -7.66 -12.48
N GLY A 219 -3.90 -7.12 -11.30
CA GLY A 219 -3.01 -6.21 -10.54
C GLY A 219 -2.65 -4.90 -11.25
N LYS A 220 -3.42 -4.53 -12.27
CA LYS A 220 -3.07 -3.44 -13.18
C LYS A 220 -3.77 -2.13 -12.88
N GLU A 221 -4.85 -2.15 -12.13
CA GLU A 221 -5.68 -0.96 -11.95
C GLU A 221 -5.31 -0.22 -10.66
N LEU A 222 -4.87 1.03 -10.81
CA LEU A 222 -4.89 2.02 -9.74
C LEU A 222 -5.49 3.29 -10.33
N SER A 223 -6.74 3.57 -9.95
CA SER A 223 -7.54 4.69 -10.42
C SER A 223 -7.95 5.59 -9.25
N LEU A 224 -8.56 6.74 -9.56
CA LEU A 224 -9.10 7.66 -8.55
C LEU A 224 -10.60 7.39 -8.45
N ALA A 225 -11.12 7.17 -7.23
CA ALA A 225 -12.56 6.98 -7.01
C ALA A 225 -13.34 8.26 -7.29
N ASP A 226 -12.80 9.37 -6.80
CA ASP A 226 -13.29 10.72 -7.00
C ASP A 226 -12.11 11.69 -6.77
N ARG A 227 -12.11 12.81 -7.48
CA ARG A 227 -11.24 13.97 -7.18
C ARG A 227 -11.88 14.90 -6.14
N GLY A 228 -12.83 14.36 -5.38
CA GLY A 228 -13.55 15.01 -4.32
C GLY A 228 -12.67 15.32 -3.12
N ARG A 229 -13.12 16.30 -2.32
CA ARG A 229 -12.39 16.83 -1.16
C ARG A 229 -12.47 15.93 0.07
N GLU A 230 -13.54 15.15 0.14
CA GLU A 230 -13.83 14.27 1.27
C GLU A 230 -13.28 12.87 1.02
N PRO A 231 -12.89 12.13 2.08
CA PRO A 231 -12.65 10.70 1.99
C PRO A 231 -13.90 10.00 1.43
N VAL A 232 -13.73 9.26 0.34
CA VAL A 232 -14.81 8.44 -0.21
C VAL A 232 -14.99 7.23 0.68
N SER A 233 -16.20 6.97 1.18
CA SER A 233 -16.43 5.80 2.04
C SER A 233 -17.08 4.61 1.32
N GLN A 234 -17.58 4.80 0.10
CA GLN A 234 -18.32 3.79 -0.66
C GLN A 234 -17.98 3.85 -2.15
N LEU A 235 -18.00 2.69 -2.82
CA LEU A 235 -17.87 2.56 -4.27
C LEU A 235 -19.20 2.10 -4.88
N PRO A 236 -19.76 2.79 -5.89
CA PRO A 236 -21.00 2.38 -6.54
C PRO A 236 -20.93 0.95 -7.07
N GLY A 237 -21.92 0.12 -6.71
CA GLY A 237 -21.98 -1.30 -7.11
C GLY A 237 -21.21 -2.27 -6.21
N PHE A 238 -20.61 -1.78 -5.12
CA PHE A 238 -19.84 -2.59 -4.17
C PHE A 238 -20.39 -2.48 -2.75
N ALA A 239 -20.26 -3.55 -1.99
CA ALA A 239 -20.43 -3.55 -0.54
C ALA A 239 -19.07 -3.29 0.13
N LYS A 240 -18.98 -2.25 0.97
CA LYS A 240 -17.83 -2.07 1.87
C LYS A 240 -17.92 -3.11 2.97
N VAL A 241 -16.82 -3.82 3.22
CA VAL A 241 -16.70 -4.72 4.37
C VAL A 241 -15.89 -4.03 5.47
N ALA A 242 -16.12 -4.40 6.73
CA ALA A 242 -15.44 -3.79 7.88
C ALA A 242 -13.96 -4.23 8.01
N GLN A 243 -13.55 -5.17 7.16
CA GLN A 243 -12.21 -5.70 7.12
C GLN A 243 -11.31 -4.75 6.33
N ASP A 244 -10.25 -4.31 7.00
CA ASP A 244 -9.26 -3.39 6.45
C ASP A 244 -7.92 -4.10 6.19
N LEU A 245 -7.06 -3.43 5.45
CA LEU A 245 -5.67 -3.82 5.25
C LEU A 245 -4.75 -2.65 5.57
N ASP A 246 -3.88 -2.84 6.54
CA ASP A 246 -2.83 -1.91 6.88
C ASP A 246 -1.53 -2.29 6.18
N LEU A 247 -0.81 -1.26 5.73
CA LEU A 247 0.47 -1.33 5.06
C LEU A 247 1.46 -0.45 5.80
N SER A 248 2.66 -0.97 6.09
CA SER A 248 3.72 -0.14 6.65
C SER A 248 5.10 -0.62 6.20
N ALA A 249 5.90 0.32 5.70
CA ALA A 249 7.26 0.07 5.32
C ALA A 249 8.15 -0.07 6.56
N SER A 250 9.04 -1.05 6.49
CA SER A 250 10.04 -1.33 7.53
C SER A 250 11.28 -1.88 6.86
N VAL A 251 12.48 -1.60 7.39
CA VAL A 251 13.69 -2.27 6.87
C VAL A 251 13.54 -3.78 6.97
N ASN A 252 12.79 -4.26 7.97
CA ASN A 252 12.55 -5.67 8.24
C ASN A 252 11.25 -6.17 7.59
N GLY A 253 10.56 -5.35 6.79
CA GLY A 253 9.28 -5.71 6.16
C GLY A 253 9.36 -6.95 5.27
N CYS A 254 8.20 -7.57 5.04
CA CYS A 254 8.06 -8.80 4.27
C CYS A 254 8.12 -8.56 2.74
N LEU A 255 7.19 -7.79 2.18
CA LEU A 255 7.01 -7.64 0.74
C LEU A 255 7.96 -6.58 0.15
N PRO A 256 8.74 -6.90 -0.89
CA PRO A 256 9.60 -5.92 -1.53
C PRO A 256 8.83 -5.07 -2.56
N PHE A 257 9.25 -3.83 -2.73
CA PHE A 257 8.80 -2.93 -3.79
C PHE A 257 9.94 -2.01 -4.23
N GLU A 258 9.81 -1.44 -5.42
CA GLU A 258 10.79 -0.54 -6.00
C GLU A 258 10.24 0.87 -6.11
N ALA A 259 10.99 1.83 -5.57
CA ALA A 259 10.65 3.24 -5.64
C ALA A 259 11.92 4.07 -5.84
N ARG A 260 11.89 5.00 -6.80
CA ARG A 260 13.00 5.92 -7.08
C ARG A 260 14.35 5.18 -7.27
N GLY A 261 14.32 4.06 -7.99
CA GLY A 261 15.51 3.23 -8.27
C GLY A 261 16.06 2.45 -7.07
N ARG A 262 15.32 2.35 -5.96
CA ARG A 262 15.73 1.63 -4.75
C ARG A 262 14.67 0.63 -4.34
N ARG A 263 15.12 -0.48 -3.77
CA ARG A 263 14.26 -1.49 -3.15
C ARG A 263 13.98 -1.14 -1.69
N PHE A 264 12.72 -1.25 -1.32
CA PHE A 264 12.20 -1.10 0.03
C PHE A 264 11.35 -2.32 0.38
N TYR A 265 10.93 -2.43 1.64
CA TYR A 265 10.08 -3.51 2.11
C TYR A 265 8.93 -2.98 2.95
N PHE A 266 7.79 -3.66 2.90
CA PHE A 266 6.61 -3.34 3.70
C PHE A 266 5.91 -4.60 4.20
N ASP A 267 5.17 -4.44 5.28
CA ASP A 267 4.25 -5.45 5.79
C ASP A 267 2.84 -5.15 5.33
N ILE A 268 2.02 -6.21 5.32
CA ILE A 268 0.58 -6.09 5.32
C ILE A 268 0.01 -6.82 6.53
N SER A 269 -1.03 -6.26 7.13
CA SER A 269 -1.79 -6.89 8.22
C SER A 269 -3.25 -6.48 8.11
N ARG A 270 -4.16 -7.32 8.61
CA ARG A 270 -5.55 -6.89 8.82
C ARG A 270 -5.81 -6.24 10.17
N PHE A 271 -4.78 -6.22 11.01
CA PHE A 271 -4.86 -5.67 12.35
C PHE A 271 -4.15 -4.33 12.33
N SER A 272 -4.91 -3.29 12.67
CA SER A 272 -4.33 -1.99 12.92
C SER A 272 -3.36 -2.03 14.08
N PRO A 273 -2.36 -1.14 14.09
CA PRO A 273 -1.42 -1.06 15.18
C PRO A 273 -2.20 -0.95 16.50
N GLY A 274 -1.83 -1.80 17.45
CA GLY A 274 -2.50 -1.86 18.74
C GLY A 274 -2.19 -0.62 19.58
N LEU A 275 -2.94 -0.46 20.66
CA LEU A 275 -2.57 0.47 21.72
C LEU A 275 -1.18 0.11 22.25
N SER A 276 -0.34 1.12 22.45
CA SER A 276 0.96 0.89 23.06
C SER A 276 0.81 0.33 24.48
N PRO A 277 1.75 -0.52 24.96
CA PRO A 277 1.71 -1.03 26.33
C PRO A 277 1.60 0.08 27.40
N ASP A 278 2.19 1.25 27.14
CA ASP A 278 2.19 2.40 28.04
C ASP A 278 0.82 3.09 28.11
N SER A 279 0.00 2.93 27.06
CA SER A 279 -1.37 3.47 26.99
C SER A 279 -2.36 2.70 27.88
N PHE A 280 -2.00 1.49 28.34
CA PHE A 280 -2.74 0.74 29.35
C PHE A 280 -2.32 1.08 30.79
N ALA A 281 -1.10 1.60 31.00
CA ALA A 281 -0.61 1.97 32.32
C ALA A 281 -1.15 3.34 32.81
N SER A 282 -1.84 4.07 31.93
CA SER A 282 -2.40 5.41 32.19
C SER A 282 -3.94 5.44 32.33
N GLN A 283 -4.59 4.26 32.36
CA GLN A 283 -6.02 4.06 32.65
C GLN A 283 -6.20 3.40 34.02
#